data_AF-A0A5C8F258-F1
#
_entry.id   AF-A0A5C8F258-F1
#
_cell.length_a   1.000
_cell.length_b   1.000
_cell.length_c   1.000
_cell.angle_alpha   90.00
_cell.angle_beta   90.00
_cell.angle_gamma   90.00
#
_symmetry.space_group_name_H-M   'P 1'
#
loop_
_entity.id
_entity.type
_entity.pdbx_description
1 polymer ?
#
loop_
_entity_poly.entity_id
_entity_poly.type
_entity_poly.pdbx_seq_one_letter_code
_entity_poly.pdbx_strand_id
1 'polypeptide(L)'
;MSIKKIEEFAASHNDDNALVDEIKNLCNDNNFKSEKYIKEYFKDKVNLDRTLRVGIVGRVKSGKSSLLNSLLFDGKDILPKAATPMTAALTNIQYSDTNYIEIEFLTKKDIEGLEKIYNSYNNALEKEKKNLINSRTISERAISVVGTSVSNVMTASNKFKSKDKIVRNDTTPETYYDYDKFEKDAKEIVDKNEYLKNGKEKYDLIKKANELVYNHVLEQEKERIDFKNIEEISDKLKDYVGTEGKFVDFVKSLNIYINIDYLKDLNILDTPGFNDPVGTRDAKARELLSKCDVVLILMPATQLFTESDRDIISKIRKKKEFKRYML
;
A
#
# COMPACT_ATOMS: atom_id res chain seq x y z
N MET A 1 40.57 22.85 -13.23
CA MET A 1 40.47 23.66 -14.47
C MET A 1 39.22 23.18 -15.21
N SER A 2 38.29 24.04 -15.64
CA SER A 2 37.07 23.57 -16.32
C SER A 2 37.37 23.16 -17.76
N ILE A 3 36.69 22.12 -18.28
CA ILE A 3 36.81 21.66 -19.68
C ILE A 3 36.61 22.83 -20.66
N LYS A 4 35.65 23.70 -20.35
CA LYS A 4 35.40 24.95 -21.07
C LYS A 4 36.64 25.84 -21.24
N LYS A 5 37.45 26.00 -20.19
CA LYS A 5 38.67 26.83 -20.25
C LYS A 5 39.76 26.20 -21.13
N ILE A 6 39.80 24.87 -21.21
CA ILE A 6 40.75 24.14 -22.07
C ILE A 6 40.33 24.27 -23.54
N GLU A 7 39.02 24.15 -23.82
CA GLU A 7 38.47 24.36 -25.16
C GLU A 7 38.61 25.81 -25.63
N GLU A 8 38.35 26.79 -24.76
CA GLU A 8 38.55 28.22 -25.03
C GLU A 8 40.03 28.55 -25.30
N PHE A 9 40.95 27.94 -24.54
CA PHE A 9 42.39 28.12 -24.73
C PHE A 9 42.87 27.53 -26.06
N ALA A 10 42.39 26.34 -26.43
CA ALA A 10 42.69 25.76 -27.74
C ALA A 10 42.13 26.63 -28.87
N ALA A 11 40.91 27.15 -28.73
CA ALA A 11 40.28 28.02 -29.71
C ALA A 11 40.98 29.38 -29.85
N SER A 12 41.55 29.92 -28.77
CA SER A 12 42.30 31.19 -28.80
C SER A 12 43.71 31.05 -29.38
N HIS A 13 44.18 29.83 -29.64
CA HIS A 13 45.49 29.52 -30.24
C HIS A 13 45.33 28.71 -31.54
N ASN A 14 44.24 28.92 -32.28
CA ASN A 14 43.98 28.25 -33.56
C ASN A 14 45.06 28.47 -34.64
N ASP A 15 45.94 29.45 -34.44
CA ASP A 15 47.07 29.71 -35.34
C ASP A 15 48.24 28.73 -35.11
N ASP A 16 48.25 27.97 -34.01
CA ASP A 16 49.25 26.96 -33.67
C ASP A 16 48.66 25.55 -33.68
N ASN A 17 48.67 24.94 -34.88
CA ASN A 17 48.12 23.61 -35.10
C ASN A 17 48.79 22.52 -34.25
N ALA A 18 50.09 22.66 -33.92
CA ALA A 18 50.81 21.66 -33.13
C ALA A 18 50.32 21.62 -31.68
N LEU A 19 50.15 22.80 -31.09
CA LEU A 19 49.62 22.95 -29.73
C LEU A 19 48.15 22.49 -29.65
N VAL A 20 47.33 22.82 -30.65
CA VAL A 20 45.93 22.38 -30.72
C VAL A 20 45.82 20.86 -30.79
N ASP A 21 46.66 20.19 -31.57
CA ASP A 21 46.62 18.74 -31.71
C ASP A 21 47.17 18.01 -30.47
N GLU A 22 48.17 18.58 -29.79
CA GLU A 22 48.65 18.05 -28.51
C GLU A 22 47.58 18.14 -27.42
N ILE A 23 46.83 19.24 -27.35
CA ILE A 23 45.69 19.39 -26.42
C ILE A 23 44.58 18.38 -26.74
N LYS A 24 44.27 18.16 -28.03
CA LYS A 24 43.27 17.14 -28.42
C LYS A 24 43.70 15.74 -28.02
N ASN A 25 44.97 15.39 -28.24
CA ASN A 25 45.50 14.09 -27.87
C ASN A 25 45.47 13.88 -26.35
N LEU A 26 45.89 14.88 -25.56
CA LEU A 26 45.80 14.85 -24.10
C LEU A 26 44.35 14.68 -23.59
N CYS A 27 43.39 15.34 -24.23
CA CYS A 27 41.98 15.18 -23.90
C CYS A 27 41.48 13.75 -24.22
N ASN A 28 41.88 13.19 -25.36
CA ASN A 28 41.50 11.83 -25.77
C ASN A 28 42.12 10.76 -24.87
N ASP A 29 43.41 10.87 -24.55
CA ASP A 29 44.15 9.91 -23.73
C ASP A 29 43.62 9.85 -22.29
N ASN A 30 43.13 10.98 -21.78
CA ASN A 30 42.53 11.09 -20.45
C ASN A 30 40.99 10.96 -20.45
N ASN A 31 40.41 10.57 -21.59
CA ASN A 31 38.97 10.34 -21.76
C ASN A 31 38.09 11.57 -21.42
N PHE A 32 38.65 12.77 -21.53
CA PHE A 32 37.91 14.03 -21.35
C PHE A 32 36.91 14.19 -22.49
N LYS A 33 35.62 14.18 -22.13
CA LYS A 33 34.54 14.44 -23.08
C LYS A 33 34.33 15.94 -23.23
N SER A 34 34.15 16.40 -24.46
CA SER A 34 33.96 17.82 -24.76
C SER A 34 32.70 18.37 -24.11
N GLU A 35 32.66 19.68 -23.87
CA GLU A 35 31.46 20.36 -23.36
C GLU A 35 30.27 20.13 -24.29
N LYS A 36 30.53 20.16 -25.62
CA LYS A 36 29.52 19.86 -26.64
C LYS A 36 28.97 18.43 -26.52
N TYR A 37 29.85 17.43 -26.39
CA TYR A 37 29.44 16.04 -26.19
C TYR A 37 28.63 15.87 -24.92
N ILE A 38 29.06 16.47 -23.80
CA ILE A 38 28.35 16.41 -22.53
C ILE A 38 26.96 17.04 -22.67
N LYS A 39 26.86 18.22 -23.29
CA LYS A 39 25.58 18.88 -23.55
C LYS A 39 24.67 18.04 -24.44
N GLU A 40 25.15 17.49 -25.55
CA GLU A 40 24.36 16.62 -26.44
C GLU A 40 23.94 15.32 -25.74
N TYR A 41 24.85 14.69 -24.99
CA TYR A 41 24.58 13.47 -24.22
C TYR A 41 23.48 13.67 -23.16
N PHE A 42 23.46 14.83 -22.51
CA PHE A 42 22.42 15.17 -21.54
C PHE A 42 21.18 15.82 -22.17
N LYS A 43 21.25 16.37 -23.38
CA LYS A 43 20.10 16.98 -24.07
C LYS A 43 18.98 15.99 -24.33
N ASP A 44 19.32 14.76 -24.69
CA ASP A 44 18.34 13.69 -24.97
C ASP A 44 18.02 12.82 -23.73
N LYS A 45 18.84 12.91 -22.67
CA LYS A 45 18.70 12.10 -21.44
C LYS A 45 18.14 12.86 -20.24
N VAL A 46 18.27 14.19 -20.22
CA VAL A 46 17.70 15.07 -19.21
C VAL A 46 16.56 15.80 -19.87
N ASN A 47 15.39 15.18 -19.83
CA ASN A 47 14.17 15.88 -20.17
C ASN A 47 13.89 16.88 -19.04
N LEU A 48 14.30 18.13 -19.22
CA LEU A 48 14.13 19.22 -18.26
C LEU A 48 12.64 19.60 -18.07
N ASP A 49 11.78 19.23 -19.02
CA ASP A 49 10.31 19.37 -18.92
C ASP A 49 9.65 18.20 -18.18
N ARG A 50 10.44 17.23 -17.66
CA ARG A 50 9.88 16.12 -16.88
C ARG A 50 9.67 16.56 -15.42
N THR A 51 8.42 16.51 -14.98
CA THR A 51 8.08 16.66 -13.56
C THR A 51 8.76 15.55 -12.76
N LEU A 52 9.56 15.92 -11.75
CA LEU A 52 10.23 14.99 -10.84
C LEU A 52 9.18 14.27 -10.00
N ARG A 53 9.13 12.93 -10.10
CA ARG A 53 8.16 12.13 -9.33
C ARG A 53 8.79 11.61 -8.05
N VAL A 54 8.31 12.10 -6.91
CA VAL A 54 8.77 11.69 -5.58
C VAL A 54 7.70 10.83 -4.92
N GLY A 55 8.00 9.56 -4.72
CA GLY A 55 7.15 8.65 -3.96
C GLY A 55 7.49 8.69 -2.47
N ILE A 56 6.49 8.83 -1.62
CA ILE A 56 6.65 8.77 -0.17
C ILE A 56 6.06 7.45 0.33
N VAL A 57 6.90 6.65 1.00
CA VAL A 57 6.55 5.32 1.49
C VAL A 57 6.94 5.19 2.96
N GLY A 58 6.25 4.31 3.68
CA GLY A 58 6.50 4.07 5.11
C GLY A 58 5.29 3.44 5.76
N ARG A 59 5.47 2.87 6.96
CA ARG A 59 4.39 2.21 7.70
C ARG A 59 3.21 3.15 8.00
N VAL A 60 2.05 2.59 8.33
CA VAL A 60 0.93 3.39 8.85
C VAL A 60 1.37 4.08 10.15
N LYS A 61 1.00 5.36 10.34
CA LYS A 61 1.46 6.21 11.47
C LYS A 61 2.97 6.48 11.54
N SER A 62 3.71 6.34 10.43
CA SER A 62 5.14 6.74 10.38
C SER A 62 5.37 8.25 10.22
N GLY A 63 4.30 9.06 10.19
CA GLY A 63 4.39 10.52 10.03
C GLY A 63 4.41 11.03 8.58
N LYS A 64 4.09 10.21 7.57
CA LYS A 64 4.06 10.62 6.15
C LYS A 64 3.22 11.87 5.89
N SER A 65 1.94 11.84 6.27
CA SER A 65 1.03 12.97 6.09
C SER A 65 1.48 14.19 6.90
N SER A 66 2.11 14.00 8.06
CA SER A 66 2.68 15.10 8.85
C SER A 66 3.89 15.74 8.18
N LEU A 67 4.78 14.95 7.57
CA LEU A 67 5.88 15.46 6.77
C LEU A 67 5.36 16.21 5.54
N LEU A 68 4.38 15.65 4.84
CA LEU A 68 3.74 16.28 3.68
C LEU A 68 3.07 17.61 4.04
N ASN A 69 2.30 17.64 5.13
CA ASN A 69 1.69 18.86 5.65
C ASN A 69 2.74 19.92 6.00
N SER A 70 3.88 19.51 6.56
CA SER A 70 4.99 20.42 6.85
C SER A 70 5.68 20.94 5.59
N LEU A 71 5.90 20.09 4.59
CA LEU A 71 6.63 20.42 3.38
C LEU A 71 5.80 21.25 2.39
N LEU A 72 4.50 20.96 2.27
CA LEU A 72 3.64 21.49 1.22
C LEU A 72 2.66 22.56 1.69
N PHE A 73 2.40 22.61 3.00
CA PHE A 73 1.32 23.44 3.54
C PHE A 73 1.78 24.26 4.74
N ASP A 74 3.08 24.56 4.84
CA ASP A 74 3.68 25.34 5.94
C ASP A 74 3.32 24.80 7.34
N GLY A 75 3.15 23.48 7.46
CA GLY A 75 2.75 22.81 8.70
C GLY A 75 1.25 22.79 8.98
N LYS A 76 0.41 23.33 8.09
CA LYS A 76 -1.05 23.27 8.21
C LYS A 76 -1.56 21.85 7.94
N ASP A 77 -2.53 21.42 8.72
CA ASP A 77 -3.09 20.06 8.63
C ASP A 77 -4.12 19.95 7.49
N ILE A 78 -3.63 19.99 6.25
CA ILE A 78 -4.45 20.05 5.04
C ILE A 78 -4.79 18.65 4.53
N LEU A 79 -3.80 17.76 4.46
CA LEU A 79 -4.04 16.37 4.09
C LEU A 79 -4.60 15.63 5.30
N PRO A 80 -5.69 14.88 5.13
CA PRO A 80 -6.29 14.14 6.23
C PRO A 80 -5.31 13.10 6.75
N LYS A 81 -5.04 13.16 8.05
CA LYS A 81 -4.30 12.12 8.78
C LYS A 81 -5.18 10.87 8.81
N ALA A 82 -4.86 9.88 7.98
CA ALA A 82 -5.64 8.64 7.81
C ALA A 82 -6.25 8.15 9.14
N ALA A 83 -7.58 8.29 9.26
CA ALA A 83 -8.27 8.01 10.51
C ALA A 83 -8.70 6.54 10.64
N THR A 84 -8.78 5.81 9.52
CA THR A 84 -9.06 4.38 9.49
C THR A 84 -7.94 3.65 8.73
N PRO A 85 -7.46 2.49 9.23
CA PRO A 85 -6.38 1.73 8.58
C PRO A 85 -6.66 1.31 7.13
N MET A 86 -7.94 1.30 6.73
CA MET A 86 -8.42 0.79 5.45
C MET A 86 -8.64 1.86 4.38
N THR A 87 -8.62 3.14 4.78
CA THR A 87 -8.88 4.28 3.89
C THR A 87 -7.59 5.06 3.63
N ALA A 88 -6.61 4.36 3.08
CA ALA A 88 -5.49 5.00 2.44
C ALA A 88 -5.79 5.06 0.94
N ALA A 89 -6.52 6.08 0.53
CA ALA A 89 -6.62 6.42 -0.88
C ALA A 89 -5.23 6.91 -1.31
N LEU A 90 -4.69 6.34 -2.39
CA LEU A 90 -3.48 6.84 -3.00
C LEU A 90 -3.66 8.33 -3.31
N THR A 91 -2.77 9.17 -2.78
CA THR A 91 -2.88 10.63 -2.95
C THR A 91 -1.73 11.12 -3.82
N ASN A 92 -2.07 11.70 -4.97
CA ASN A 92 -1.12 12.30 -5.90
C ASN A 92 -1.29 13.82 -5.84
N ILE A 93 -0.21 14.56 -5.61
CA ILE A 93 -0.23 16.02 -5.47
C ILE A 93 0.65 16.61 -6.56
N GLN A 94 0.05 17.43 -7.42
CA GLN A 94 0.73 18.00 -8.57
C GLN A 94 0.33 19.45 -8.83
N TYR A 95 1.18 20.16 -9.55
CA TYR A 95 0.88 21.51 -9.99
C TYR A 95 -0.28 21.55 -10.99
N SER A 96 -1.03 22.65 -10.93
CA SER A 96 -2.01 23.07 -11.93
C SER A 96 -2.22 24.57 -11.81
N ASP A 97 -2.52 25.25 -12.91
CA ASP A 97 -2.91 26.66 -12.89
C ASP A 97 -4.24 26.89 -12.15
N THR A 98 -5.07 25.85 -12.07
CA THR A 98 -6.35 25.85 -11.35
C THR A 98 -6.35 24.86 -10.19
N ASN A 99 -6.97 25.27 -9.08
CA ASN A 99 -7.06 24.51 -7.84
C ASN A 99 -8.27 23.55 -7.88
N TYR A 100 -8.02 22.25 -7.92
CA TYR A 100 -9.08 21.24 -7.88
C TYR A 100 -8.61 19.89 -7.37
N ILE A 101 -9.55 19.07 -6.91
CA ILE A 101 -9.34 17.70 -6.49
C ILE A 101 -10.08 16.81 -7.50
N GLU A 102 -9.42 15.79 -8.04
CA GLU A 102 -10.06 14.72 -8.79
C GLU A 102 -10.12 13.47 -7.89
N ILE A 103 -11.33 13.06 -7.56
CA ILE A 103 -11.63 11.81 -6.88
C ILE A 103 -11.84 10.74 -7.94
N GLU A 104 -11.09 9.65 -7.90
CA GLU A 104 -11.37 8.45 -8.70
C GLU A 104 -12.07 7.44 -7.80
N PHE A 105 -13.23 6.93 -8.23
CA PHE A 105 -13.95 5.90 -7.50
C PHE A 105 -13.65 4.49 -8.04
N LEU A 106 -14.09 3.48 -7.29
CA LEU A 106 -14.08 2.09 -7.73
C LEU A 106 -15.01 1.93 -8.92
N THR A 107 -14.48 1.35 -9.99
CA THR A 107 -15.27 0.98 -11.16
C THR A 107 -16.10 -0.28 -10.86
N LYS A 108 -17.11 -0.55 -11.70
CA LYS A 108 -17.86 -1.82 -11.63
C LYS A 108 -16.93 -3.05 -11.64
N LYS A 109 -15.89 -3.02 -12.47
CA LYS A 109 -14.89 -4.10 -12.54
C LYS A 109 -14.09 -4.26 -11.25
N ASP A 110 -13.79 -3.15 -10.56
CA ASP A 110 -13.10 -3.19 -9.27
C ASP A 110 -13.99 -3.86 -8.21
N ILE A 111 -15.28 -3.53 -8.18
CA ILE A 111 -16.27 -4.12 -7.26
C ILE A 111 -16.49 -5.61 -7.55
N GLU A 112 -16.63 -6.01 -8.82
CA GLU A 112 -16.68 -7.42 -9.22
C GLU A 112 -15.42 -8.19 -8.80
N GLY A 113 -14.26 -7.53 -8.84
CA GLY A 113 -13.01 -8.07 -8.32
C GLY A 113 -13.10 -8.35 -6.81
N LEU A 114 -13.59 -7.39 -6.03
CA LEU A 114 -13.79 -7.53 -4.59
C LEU A 114 -14.82 -8.63 -4.25
N GLU A 115 -15.89 -8.76 -5.02
CA GLU A 115 -16.88 -9.82 -4.86
C GLU A 115 -16.27 -11.21 -5.02
N LYS A 116 -15.39 -11.40 -6.02
CA LYS A 116 -14.67 -12.67 -6.20
C LYS A 116 -13.78 -13.00 -5.00
N ILE A 117 -13.12 -12.01 -4.42
CA ILE A 117 -12.31 -12.19 -3.22
C ILE A 117 -13.20 -12.56 -2.03
N TYR A 118 -14.32 -11.86 -1.85
CA TYR A 118 -15.32 -12.13 -0.82
C TYR A 118 -15.84 -13.57 -0.91
N ASN A 119 -16.21 -14.03 -2.10
CA ASN A 119 -16.65 -15.40 -2.33
C ASN A 119 -15.54 -16.42 -2.03
N SER A 120 -14.29 -16.12 -2.41
CA SER A 120 -13.13 -16.96 -2.10
C SER A 120 -12.88 -17.06 -0.59
N TYR A 121 -13.02 -15.95 0.14
CA TYR A 121 -12.93 -15.92 1.60
C TYR A 121 -14.02 -16.83 2.23
N ASN A 122 -15.28 -16.69 1.82
CA ASN A 122 -16.37 -17.50 2.39
C ASN A 122 -16.20 -18.99 2.09
N ASN A 123 -15.75 -19.34 0.88
CA ASN A 123 -15.45 -20.72 0.53
C ASN A 123 -14.30 -21.30 1.39
N ALA A 124 -13.26 -20.50 1.64
CA ALA A 124 -12.17 -20.90 2.53
C ALA A 124 -12.68 -21.08 3.97
N LEU A 125 -13.51 -20.16 4.46
CA LEU A 125 -14.11 -20.24 5.80
C LEU A 125 -14.95 -21.51 5.98
N GLU A 126 -15.83 -21.82 5.03
CA GLU A 126 -16.67 -23.03 5.07
C GLU A 126 -15.84 -24.31 4.97
N LYS A 127 -14.76 -24.30 4.19
CA LYS A 127 -13.81 -25.42 4.12
C LYS A 127 -13.11 -25.65 5.46
N GLU A 128 -12.62 -24.59 6.10
CA GLU A 128 -11.94 -24.70 7.40
C GLU A 128 -12.91 -25.10 8.51
N LYS A 129 -14.14 -24.57 8.53
CA LYS A 129 -15.20 -25.04 9.44
C LYS A 129 -15.40 -26.56 9.31
N LYS A 130 -15.56 -27.08 8.09
CA LYS A 130 -15.73 -28.53 7.83
C LYS A 130 -14.50 -29.34 8.27
N ASN A 131 -13.29 -28.85 8.02
CA ASN A 131 -12.06 -29.52 8.45
C ASN A 131 -11.99 -29.65 9.97
N LEU A 132 -12.28 -28.57 10.70
CA LEU A 132 -12.27 -28.56 12.16
C LEU A 132 -13.33 -29.49 12.75
N ILE A 133 -14.55 -29.46 12.21
CA ILE A 133 -15.63 -30.38 12.62
C ILE A 133 -15.21 -31.84 12.39
N ASN A 134 -14.75 -32.18 11.17
CA ASN A 134 -14.33 -33.54 10.83
C ASN A 134 -13.16 -34.03 11.70
N SER A 135 -12.19 -33.17 11.99
CA SER A 135 -11.04 -33.51 12.85
C SER A 135 -11.48 -33.86 14.28
N ARG A 136 -12.48 -33.15 14.83
CA ARG A 136 -13.04 -33.49 16.15
C ARG A 136 -13.85 -34.77 16.10
N THR A 137 -14.70 -34.98 15.09
CA THR A 137 -15.48 -36.22 14.94
C THR A 137 -14.56 -37.45 14.86
N ILE A 138 -13.42 -37.36 14.16
CA ILE A 138 -12.43 -38.45 14.10
C ILE A 138 -11.79 -38.67 15.47
N SER A 139 -11.42 -37.60 16.19
CA SER A 139 -10.85 -37.71 17.53
C SER A 139 -11.83 -38.34 18.54
N GLU A 140 -13.11 -37.97 18.49
CA GLU A 140 -14.16 -38.51 19.35
C GLU A 140 -14.47 -39.98 19.03
N ARG A 141 -14.50 -40.36 17.75
CA ARG A 141 -14.63 -41.76 17.32
C ARG A 141 -13.42 -42.61 17.69
N ALA A 142 -12.20 -42.07 17.59
CA ALA A 142 -11.00 -42.78 18.02
C ALA A 142 -11.01 -43.02 19.55
N ILE A 143 -11.42 -42.02 20.33
CA ILE A 143 -11.58 -42.16 21.78
C ILE A 143 -12.67 -43.18 22.14
N SER A 144 -13.79 -43.23 21.42
CA SER A 144 -14.84 -44.22 21.70
C SER A 144 -14.42 -45.65 21.34
N VAL A 145 -13.63 -45.85 20.28
CA VAL A 145 -13.06 -47.14 19.88
C VAL A 145 -11.94 -47.60 20.82
N VAL A 146 -11.13 -46.67 21.33
CA VAL A 146 -10.09 -46.97 22.33
C VAL A 146 -10.73 -47.18 23.72
N GLY A 147 -11.80 -46.47 24.05
CA GLY A 147 -12.53 -46.55 25.32
C GLY A 147 -13.15 -47.91 25.61
N THR A 148 -13.48 -48.71 24.60
CA THR A 148 -13.93 -50.10 24.77
C THR A 148 -12.80 -51.05 25.21
N SER A 149 -11.54 -50.67 24.99
CA SER A 149 -10.37 -51.46 25.40
C SER A 149 -9.66 -50.91 26.65
N VAL A 150 -9.95 -49.66 27.06
CA VAL A 150 -9.31 -49.00 28.22
C VAL A 150 -10.18 -49.05 29.48
N SER A 151 -11.42 -49.54 29.39
CA SER A 151 -12.31 -49.76 30.55
C SER A 151 -11.73 -50.69 31.62
N ASN A 152 -10.68 -51.46 31.32
CA ASN A 152 -9.97 -52.30 32.28
C ASN A 152 -8.61 -51.75 32.77
N VAL A 153 -8.17 -50.56 32.32
CA VAL A 153 -6.83 -50.02 32.67
C VAL A 153 -6.87 -48.78 33.56
N MET A 154 -8.03 -48.14 33.74
CA MET A 154 -8.18 -46.96 34.63
C MET A 154 -8.86 -47.30 35.97
N THR A 155 -8.26 -48.19 36.77
CA THR A 155 -8.63 -48.41 38.19
C THR A 155 -7.50 -48.08 39.16
N ALA A 156 -6.49 -47.28 38.77
CA ALA A 156 -5.39 -46.93 39.66
C ALA A 156 -4.85 -45.50 39.47
N SER A 157 -5.67 -44.48 39.72
CA SER A 157 -5.18 -43.20 40.24
C SER A 157 -6.33 -42.31 40.71
N ASN A 158 -6.36 -42.14 42.02
CA ASN A 158 -7.41 -41.54 42.83
C ASN A 158 -7.47 -40.00 42.76
N LYS A 159 -8.65 -39.48 43.14
CA LYS A 159 -8.96 -38.15 43.71
C LYS A 159 -9.11 -36.97 42.74
N PHE A 160 -10.35 -36.76 42.28
CA PHE A 160 -11.11 -35.56 42.68
C PHE A 160 -12.62 -35.84 42.59
N LYS A 161 -13.37 -35.36 43.59
CA LYS A 161 -14.74 -35.76 43.97
C LYS A 161 -15.82 -34.97 43.22
N SER A 162 -16.83 -35.69 42.72
CA SER A 162 -18.31 -35.46 42.79
C SER A 162 -18.89 -34.10 42.34
N LYS A 163 -19.97 -33.99 41.56
CA LYS A 163 -21.22 -34.76 41.50
C LYS A 163 -21.81 -34.56 40.10
N ASP A 164 -22.27 -35.63 39.45
CA ASP A 164 -23.63 -35.71 38.90
C ASP A 164 -23.90 -37.13 38.40
N LYS A 165 -25.15 -37.57 38.60
CA LYS A 165 -25.62 -38.93 38.35
C LYS A 165 -25.50 -39.29 36.87
N ILE A 166 -24.70 -40.30 36.54
CA ILE A 166 -24.74 -40.95 35.23
C ILE A 166 -26.00 -41.83 35.21
N VAL A 167 -27.09 -41.29 34.69
CA VAL A 167 -28.22 -42.09 34.20
C VAL A 167 -27.82 -42.62 32.82
N ARG A 168 -27.70 -43.94 32.70
CA ARG A 168 -27.56 -44.62 31.42
C ARG A 168 -28.89 -44.52 30.68
N ASN A 169 -28.94 -43.70 29.63
CA ASN A 169 -30.00 -43.75 28.63
C ASN A 169 -29.37 -44.07 27.26
N ASP A 170 -29.86 -45.16 26.67
CA ASP A 170 -29.57 -45.63 25.31
C ASP A 170 -30.18 -44.71 24.26
N THR A 171 -29.61 -43.51 24.12
CA THR A 171 -29.85 -42.63 22.97
C THR A 171 -28.49 -42.16 22.50
N THR A 172 -28.19 -42.36 21.20
CA THR A 172 -27.02 -41.82 20.52
C THR A 172 -26.76 -40.39 21.00
N PRO A 173 -25.56 -40.05 21.52
CA PRO A 173 -25.28 -38.67 21.89
C PRO A 173 -25.35 -37.83 20.62
N GLU A 174 -26.38 -36.99 20.49
CA GLU A 174 -26.33 -35.86 19.58
C GLU A 174 -25.14 -35.02 20.02
N THR A 175 -24.02 -35.14 19.30
CA THR A 175 -22.82 -34.34 19.54
C THR A 175 -23.20 -32.88 19.37
N TYR A 176 -23.34 -32.18 20.51
CA TYR A 176 -23.54 -30.74 20.54
C TYR A 176 -22.23 -30.08 20.09
N TYR A 177 -22.16 -29.71 18.82
CA TYR A 177 -21.06 -28.93 18.30
C TYR A 177 -21.23 -27.48 18.76
N ASP A 178 -20.21 -26.94 19.42
CA ASP A 178 -20.07 -25.51 19.65
C ASP A 178 -19.72 -24.83 18.32
N TYR A 179 -20.75 -24.65 17.48
CA TYR A 179 -20.64 -24.09 16.14
C TYR A 179 -20.01 -22.68 16.17
N ASP A 180 -20.30 -21.89 17.20
CA ASP A 180 -19.73 -20.56 17.40
C ASP A 180 -18.21 -20.62 17.61
N LYS A 181 -17.73 -21.59 18.39
CA LYS A 181 -16.28 -21.82 18.55
C LYS A 181 -15.61 -22.25 17.25
N PHE A 182 -16.21 -23.17 16.49
CA PHE A 182 -15.64 -23.60 15.21
C PHE A 182 -15.60 -22.48 14.17
N GLU A 183 -16.64 -21.64 14.14
CA GLU A 183 -16.66 -20.47 13.28
C GLU A 183 -15.56 -19.48 13.64
N LYS A 184 -15.35 -19.23 14.94
CA LYS A 184 -14.27 -18.38 15.42
C LYS A 184 -12.88 -18.94 15.07
N ASP A 185 -12.65 -20.23 15.31
CA ASP A 185 -11.38 -20.90 15.03
C ASP A 185 -11.08 -20.91 13.52
N ALA A 186 -12.09 -21.23 12.69
CA ALA A 186 -11.96 -21.19 11.23
C ALA A 186 -11.67 -19.78 10.72
N LYS A 187 -12.33 -18.77 11.28
CA LYS A 187 -12.09 -17.36 10.95
C LYS A 187 -10.65 -16.97 11.28
N GLU A 188 -10.13 -17.32 12.45
CA GLU A 188 -8.74 -17.01 12.84
C GLU A 188 -7.72 -17.63 11.88
N ILE A 189 -8.00 -18.81 11.32
CA ILE A 189 -7.15 -19.45 10.31
C ILE A 189 -7.20 -18.69 8.98
N VAL A 190 -8.39 -18.39 8.48
CA VAL A 190 -8.56 -17.71 7.18
C VAL A 190 -8.07 -16.26 7.21
N ASP A 191 -8.27 -15.56 8.33
CA ASP A 191 -7.83 -14.18 8.55
C ASP A 191 -6.31 -14.00 8.50
N LYS A 192 -5.53 -15.08 8.61
CA LYS A 192 -4.07 -15.06 8.36
C LYS A 192 -3.74 -14.70 6.91
N ASN A 193 -4.65 -14.96 5.97
CA ASN A 193 -4.54 -14.47 4.61
C ASN A 193 -5.09 -13.05 4.54
N GLU A 194 -4.20 -12.07 4.73
CA GLU A 194 -4.59 -10.66 4.78
C GLU A 194 -5.30 -10.20 3.49
N TYR A 195 -4.92 -10.76 2.32
CA TYR A 195 -5.58 -10.46 1.05
C TYR A 195 -7.07 -10.83 1.07
N LEU A 196 -7.39 -12.05 1.51
CA LEU A 196 -8.77 -12.51 1.60
C LEU A 196 -9.54 -11.72 2.67
N LYS A 197 -8.94 -11.53 3.84
CA LYS A 197 -9.54 -10.78 4.95
C LYS A 197 -9.93 -9.37 4.52
N ASN A 198 -9.00 -8.63 3.93
CA ASN A 198 -9.22 -7.23 3.57
C ASN A 198 -10.16 -7.06 2.38
N GLY A 199 -10.08 -7.95 1.39
CA GLY A 199 -11.06 -7.95 0.30
C GLY A 199 -12.47 -8.19 0.82
N LYS A 200 -12.64 -9.13 1.78
CA LYS A 200 -13.93 -9.40 2.43
C LYS A 200 -14.42 -8.21 3.25
N GLU A 201 -13.58 -7.64 4.12
CA GLU A 201 -13.94 -6.48 4.93
C GLU A 201 -14.33 -5.27 4.07
N LYS A 202 -13.60 -5.03 2.96
CA LYS A 202 -13.93 -3.95 2.03
C LYS A 202 -15.24 -4.18 1.30
N TYR A 203 -15.48 -5.40 0.80
CA TYR A 203 -16.73 -5.74 0.13
C TYR A 203 -17.94 -5.68 1.07
N ASP A 204 -17.78 -6.07 2.34
CA ASP A 204 -18.82 -5.93 3.36
C ASP A 204 -19.24 -4.47 3.56
N LEU A 205 -18.28 -3.55 3.56
CA LEU A 205 -18.55 -2.11 3.68
C LEU A 205 -19.31 -1.59 2.46
N ILE A 206 -18.87 -1.96 1.25
CA ILE A 206 -19.56 -1.62 0.00
C ILE A 206 -20.98 -2.16 -0.02
N LYS A 207 -21.19 -3.41 0.42
CA LYS A 207 -22.51 -4.05 0.45
C LYS A 207 -23.47 -3.40 1.46
N LYS A 208 -22.93 -2.79 2.53
CA LYS A 208 -23.70 -2.04 3.53
C LYS A 208 -23.96 -0.60 3.12
N ALA A 209 -23.35 -0.12 2.05
CA ALA A 209 -23.51 1.25 1.60
C ALA A 209 -24.94 1.52 1.14
N ASN A 210 -25.34 2.79 1.24
CA ASN A 210 -26.63 3.24 0.75
C ASN A 210 -26.68 3.17 -0.80
N GLU A 211 -27.80 2.69 -1.34
CA GLU A 211 -27.98 2.42 -2.77
C GLU A 211 -27.76 3.66 -3.65
N LEU A 212 -28.13 4.86 -3.18
CA LEU A 212 -27.90 6.11 -3.91
C LEU A 212 -26.39 6.41 -4.04
N VAL A 213 -25.59 6.06 -3.04
CA VAL A 213 -24.13 6.23 -3.05
C VAL A 213 -23.51 5.29 -4.06
N TYR A 214 -23.95 4.03 -4.01
CA TYR A 214 -23.49 2.99 -4.90
C TYR A 214 -23.77 3.35 -6.37
N ASN A 215 -25.00 3.78 -6.67
CA ASN A 215 -25.38 4.18 -8.04
C ASN A 215 -24.62 5.43 -8.50
N HIS A 216 -24.48 6.45 -7.64
CA HIS A 216 -23.70 7.65 -7.95
C HIS A 216 -22.25 7.32 -8.35
N VAL A 217 -21.59 6.45 -7.57
CA VAL A 217 -20.22 6.01 -7.85
C VAL A 217 -20.08 5.26 -9.16
N LEU A 218 -21.07 4.41 -9.50
CA LEU A 218 -21.02 3.64 -10.73
C LEU A 218 -21.31 4.48 -11.99
N GLU A 219 -22.10 5.54 -11.86
CA GLU A 219 -22.37 6.48 -12.96
C GLU A 219 -21.23 7.47 -13.16
N GLN A 220 -20.59 7.91 -12.07
CA GLN A 220 -19.49 8.85 -12.08
C GLN A 220 -18.22 8.17 -11.60
N GLU A 221 -17.43 7.61 -12.52
CA GLU A 221 -16.11 7.01 -12.19
C GLU A 221 -15.13 8.03 -11.58
N LYS A 222 -15.35 9.32 -11.87
CA LYS A 222 -14.55 10.43 -11.37
C LYS A 222 -15.41 11.62 -10.99
N GLU A 223 -14.99 12.32 -9.93
CA GLU A 223 -15.59 13.58 -9.49
C GLU A 223 -14.51 14.66 -9.37
N ARG A 224 -14.81 15.87 -9.85
CA ARG A 224 -13.95 17.04 -9.72
C ARG A 224 -14.54 18.00 -8.70
N ILE A 225 -13.71 18.45 -7.76
CA ILE A 225 -14.06 19.41 -6.72
C ILE A 225 -13.11 20.60 -6.81
N ASP A 226 -13.60 21.74 -7.27
CA ASP A 226 -12.83 22.98 -7.27
C ASP A 226 -12.78 23.59 -5.87
N PHE A 227 -11.65 24.23 -5.54
CA PHE A 227 -11.45 24.95 -4.29
C PHE A 227 -10.70 26.25 -4.54
N LYS A 228 -10.90 27.26 -3.69
CA LYS A 228 -10.19 28.54 -3.84
C LYS A 228 -8.92 28.57 -3.00
N ASN A 229 -9.05 28.21 -1.73
CA ASN A 229 -7.97 28.22 -0.75
C ASN A 229 -7.59 26.79 -0.35
N ILE A 230 -6.31 26.60 -0.03
CA ILE A 230 -5.76 25.29 0.35
C ILE A 230 -6.45 24.75 1.61
N GLU A 231 -6.87 25.63 2.53
CA GLU A 231 -7.58 25.29 3.76
C GLU A 231 -8.92 24.57 3.51
N GLU A 232 -9.55 24.79 2.36
CA GLU A 232 -10.82 24.14 2.00
C GLU A 232 -10.65 22.65 1.69
N ILE A 233 -9.44 22.21 1.34
CA ILE A 233 -9.16 20.82 0.92
C ILE A 233 -9.60 19.83 2.00
N SER A 234 -9.29 20.09 3.28
CA SER A 234 -9.66 19.20 4.39
C SER A 234 -11.17 19.01 4.48
N ASP A 235 -11.93 20.11 4.41
CA ASP A 235 -13.39 20.08 4.49
C ASP A 235 -14.00 19.38 3.28
N LYS A 236 -13.48 19.64 2.07
CA LYS A 236 -13.93 18.99 0.84
C LYS A 236 -13.64 17.50 0.81
N LEU A 237 -12.52 17.06 1.38
CA LEU A 237 -12.12 15.66 1.44
C LEU A 237 -12.84 14.86 2.53
N LYS A 238 -13.55 15.52 3.46
CA LYS A 238 -14.19 14.87 4.61
C LYS A 238 -15.12 13.72 4.20
N ASP A 239 -15.90 13.88 3.13
CA ASP A 239 -16.84 12.86 2.67
C ASP A 239 -16.16 11.68 1.94
N TYR A 240 -14.90 11.84 1.53
CA TYR A 240 -14.16 10.88 0.71
C TYR A 240 -13.11 10.10 1.50
N VAL A 241 -12.57 10.68 2.57
CA VAL A 241 -11.51 10.05 3.38
C VAL A 241 -11.66 10.25 4.89
N GLY A 242 -12.69 10.99 5.34
CA GLY A 242 -13.02 11.13 6.75
C GLY A 242 -13.59 9.85 7.37
N THR A 243 -13.59 9.74 8.70
CA THR A 243 -14.09 8.55 9.42
C THR A 243 -15.56 8.21 9.15
N GLU A 244 -16.37 9.24 8.91
CA GLU A 244 -17.82 9.14 8.68
C GLU A 244 -18.19 9.57 7.25
N GLY A 245 -17.19 9.64 6.36
CA GLY A 245 -17.40 10.11 5.00
C GLY A 245 -18.26 9.13 4.19
N LYS A 246 -19.20 9.68 3.42
CA LYS A 246 -20.18 8.92 2.63
C LYS A 246 -19.55 8.03 1.55
N PHE A 247 -18.45 8.49 0.94
CA PHE A 247 -17.84 7.85 -0.23
C PHE A 247 -16.55 7.10 0.10
N VAL A 248 -16.14 7.09 1.37
CA VAL A 248 -14.89 6.51 1.88
C VAL A 248 -14.62 5.10 1.36
N ASP A 249 -15.67 4.29 1.24
CA ASP A 249 -15.53 2.91 0.79
C ASP A 249 -15.42 2.71 -0.71
N PHE A 250 -15.71 3.75 -1.46
CA PHE A 250 -15.72 3.78 -2.91
C PHE A 250 -14.54 4.53 -3.50
N VAL A 251 -13.81 5.31 -2.71
CA VAL A 251 -12.66 6.07 -3.20
C VAL A 251 -11.48 5.15 -3.49
N LYS A 252 -10.98 5.25 -4.72
CA LYS A 252 -9.85 4.48 -5.23
C LYS A 252 -8.57 5.29 -5.18
N SER A 253 -8.60 6.52 -5.67
CA SER A 253 -7.46 7.44 -5.63
C SER A 253 -7.91 8.90 -5.51
N LEU A 254 -7.02 9.75 -5.00
CA LEU A 254 -7.19 11.18 -4.87
C LEU A 254 -6.06 11.88 -5.64
N ASN A 255 -6.41 12.77 -6.56
CA ASN A 255 -5.44 13.59 -7.26
C ASN A 255 -5.72 15.05 -6.90
N ILE A 256 -4.79 15.69 -6.19
CA ILE A 256 -4.90 17.07 -5.75
C ILE A 256 -4.05 17.94 -6.68
N TYR A 257 -4.69 18.90 -7.32
CA TYR A 257 -4.09 19.83 -8.26
C TYR A 257 -4.07 21.21 -7.63
N ILE A 258 -2.87 21.75 -7.42
CA ILE A 258 -2.69 23.00 -6.65
C ILE A 258 -1.77 23.96 -7.40
N ASN A 259 -2.15 25.22 -7.43
CA ASN A 259 -1.33 26.31 -7.95
C ASN A 259 -0.30 26.74 -6.90
N ILE A 260 0.77 25.94 -6.77
CA ILE A 260 1.92 26.22 -5.92
C ILE A 260 3.18 26.15 -6.79
N ASP A 261 3.93 27.25 -6.86
CA ASP A 261 5.05 27.37 -7.79
C ASP A 261 6.13 26.29 -7.65
N TYR A 262 6.48 25.88 -6.43
CA TYR A 262 7.49 24.83 -6.22
C TYR A 262 7.00 23.42 -6.59
N LEU A 263 5.71 23.23 -6.89
CA LEU A 263 5.17 21.99 -7.44
C LEU A 263 5.26 21.92 -8.97
N LYS A 264 5.60 23.01 -9.68
CA LYS A 264 5.64 23.02 -11.16
C LYS A 264 6.50 21.90 -11.73
N ASP A 265 7.61 21.63 -11.06
CA ASP A 265 8.57 20.60 -11.44
C ASP A 265 8.50 19.37 -10.54
N LEU A 266 7.51 19.26 -9.64
CA LEU A 266 7.42 18.23 -8.62
C LEU A 266 6.03 17.57 -8.60
N ASN A 267 6.02 16.24 -8.68
CA ASN A 267 4.83 15.44 -8.44
C ASN A 267 5.08 14.54 -7.23
N ILE A 268 4.23 14.66 -6.22
CA ILE A 268 4.36 13.92 -4.98
C ILE A 268 3.30 12.84 -4.92
N LEU A 269 3.76 11.61 -4.80
CA LEU A 269 2.93 10.44 -4.63
C LEU A 269 2.98 10.00 -3.17
N ASP A 270 1.93 10.30 -2.41
CA ASP A 270 1.73 9.68 -1.11
C ASP A 270 1.11 8.30 -1.31
N THR A 271 1.89 7.28 -0.98
CA THR A 271 1.39 5.91 -1.03
C THR A 271 0.76 5.53 0.30
N PRO A 272 -0.35 4.78 0.28
CA PRO A 272 -0.81 4.03 1.44
C PRO A 272 0.36 3.34 2.10
N GLY A 273 0.32 3.23 3.44
CA GLY A 273 1.31 2.41 4.12
C GLY A 273 1.36 1.05 3.43
N PHE A 274 2.55 0.60 3.04
CA PHE A 274 2.84 -0.63 2.27
C PHE A 274 2.35 -1.96 2.92
N ASN A 275 1.52 -1.82 3.95
CA ASN A 275 0.76 -2.82 4.68
C ASN A 275 -0.75 -2.72 4.32
N ASP A 276 -1.14 -2.15 3.17
CA ASP A 276 -2.52 -2.24 2.68
C ASP A 276 -2.74 -3.66 2.12
N PRO A 277 -3.57 -4.50 2.75
CA PRO A 277 -3.69 -5.89 2.38
C PRO A 277 -4.58 -6.13 1.15
N VAL A 278 -5.15 -5.08 0.55
CA VAL A 278 -5.83 -5.19 -0.74
C VAL A 278 -4.76 -5.31 -1.85
N GLY A 279 -4.47 -6.56 -2.27
CA GLY A 279 -3.41 -6.89 -3.24
C GLY A 279 -3.51 -6.22 -4.62
N THR A 280 -4.68 -5.68 -5.00
CA THR A 280 -4.83 -4.85 -6.21
C THR A 280 -4.21 -3.46 -6.04
N ARG A 281 -4.20 -2.91 -4.82
CA ARG A 281 -3.55 -1.63 -4.49
C ARG A 281 -2.04 -1.77 -4.40
N ASP A 282 -1.55 -2.92 -3.95
CA ASP A 282 -0.13 -3.23 -3.91
C ASP A 282 0.48 -3.21 -5.32
N ALA A 283 -0.24 -3.74 -6.32
CA ALA A 283 0.19 -3.68 -7.73
C ALA A 283 0.17 -2.24 -8.30
N LYS A 284 -0.86 -1.44 -7.98
CA LYS A 284 -0.96 -0.05 -8.47
C LYS A 284 0.02 0.89 -7.79
N ALA A 285 0.17 0.79 -6.47
CA ALA A 285 1.19 1.50 -5.71
C ALA A 285 2.59 1.13 -6.23
N ARG A 286 2.88 -0.15 -6.49
CA ARG A 286 4.12 -0.57 -7.15
C ARG A 286 4.27 -0.02 -8.57
N GLU A 287 3.21 -0.02 -9.37
CA GLU A 287 3.23 0.54 -10.72
C GLU A 287 3.61 2.02 -10.67
N LEU A 288 3.03 2.78 -9.74
CA LEU A 288 3.28 4.21 -9.60
C LEU A 288 4.65 4.50 -8.99
N LEU A 289 5.08 3.74 -7.98
CA LEU A 289 6.43 3.79 -7.43
C LEU A 289 7.49 3.43 -8.47
N SER A 290 7.18 2.50 -9.39
CA SER A 290 8.11 2.19 -10.51
C SER A 290 8.26 3.32 -11.51
N LYS A 291 7.34 4.29 -11.49
CA LYS A 291 7.39 5.52 -12.29
C LYS A 291 7.97 6.70 -11.48
N CYS A 292 8.28 6.53 -10.20
CA CYS A 292 8.93 7.54 -9.38
C CYS A 292 10.43 7.60 -9.70
N ASP A 293 10.97 8.81 -9.76
CA ASP A 293 12.39 9.07 -9.90
C ASP A 293 13.12 8.91 -8.55
N VAL A 294 12.46 9.31 -7.47
CA VAL A 294 12.96 9.25 -6.10
C VAL A 294 11.90 8.63 -5.20
N VAL A 295 12.32 7.77 -4.27
CA VAL A 295 11.44 7.21 -3.24
C VAL A 295 12.00 7.55 -1.87
N LEU A 296 11.23 8.32 -1.09
CA LEU A 296 11.54 8.68 0.29
C LEU A 296 10.89 7.66 1.24
N ILE A 297 11.70 6.98 2.04
CA ILE A 297 11.24 5.99 3.02
C ILE A 297 11.22 6.65 4.40
N LEU A 298 10.03 6.84 4.98
CA LEU A 298 9.86 7.37 6.34
C LEU A 298 9.80 6.25 7.38
N MET A 299 10.63 6.38 8.40
CA MET A 299 10.75 5.44 9.52
C MET A 299 10.71 6.22 10.84
N PRO A 300 9.93 5.79 11.85
CA PRO A 300 9.97 6.39 13.17
C PRO A 300 11.36 6.24 13.81
N ALA A 301 11.90 7.31 14.38
CA ALA A 301 13.23 7.29 15.02
C ALA A 301 13.33 6.29 16.18
N THR A 302 12.22 5.98 16.85
CA THR A 302 12.16 5.06 17.99
C THR A 302 12.15 3.58 17.59
N GLN A 303 11.82 3.26 16.34
CA GLN A 303 11.70 1.88 15.84
C GLN A 303 12.22 1.79 14.41
N LEU A 304 13.54 1.68 14.28
CA LEU A 304 14.22 1.56 12.99
C LEU A 304 14.28 0.09 12.54
N PHE A 305 14.21 -0.12 11.22
CA PHE A 305 14.43 -1.40 10.53
C PHE A 305 13.55 -2.56 11.00
N THR A 306 12.30 -2.28 11.28
CA THR A 306 11.30 -3.31 11.60
C THR A 306 11.08 -4.25 10.42
N GLU A 307 10.45 -5.41 10.64
CA GLU A 307 10.15 -6.36 9.56
C GLU A 307 9.34 -5.74 8.42
N SER A 308 8.36 -4.90 8.74
CA SER A 308 7.56 -4.18 7.75
C SER A 308 8.42 -3.18 6.94
N ASP A 309 9.39 -2.49 7.56
CA ASP A 309 10.31 -1.62 6.81
C ASP A 309 11.22 -2.41 5.87
N ARG A 310 11.72 -3.57 6.32
CA ARG A 310 12.53 -4.48 5.50
C ARG A 310 11.73 -5.02 4.32
N ASP A 311 10.46 -5.35 4.54
CA ASP A 311 9.54 -5.79 3.50
C ASP A 311 9.34 -4.68 2.45
N ILE A 312 9.05 -3.44 2.86
CA ILE A 312 8.97 -2.26 1.99
C ILE A 312 10.22 -2.12 1.12
N ILE A 313 11.39 -2.13 1.75
CA ILE A 313 12.68 -1.97 1.06
C ILE A 313 12.90 -3.12 0.07
N SER A 314 12.56 -4.35 0.45
CA SER A 314 12.70 -5.54 -0.41
C SER A 314 11.78 -5.47 -1.63
N LYS A 315 10.56 -4.94 -1.45
CA LYS A 315 9.53 -4.78 -2.48
C LYS A 315 9.93 -3.72 -3.52
N ILE A 316 10.60 -2.64 -3.11
CA ILE A 316 11.10 -1.58 -4.01
C ILE A 316 12.33 -2.06 -4.81
N ARG A 317 13.20 -2.89 -4.21
CA ARG A 317 14.47 -3.34 -4.80
C ARG A 317 14.33 -4.18 -6.09
N LYS A 318 13.16 -4.75 -6.39
CA LYS A 318 12.99 -5.73 -7.49
C LYS A 318 12.93 -5.14 -8.91
N LYS A 319 12.90 -3.82 -9.11
CA LYS A 319 12.94 -3.21 -10.46
C LYS A 319 13.82 -1.94 -10.49
N LYS A 320 14.95 -2.04 -11.20
CA LYS A 320 15.91 -0.98 -11.61
C LYS A 320 16.63 -0.20 -10.50
N GLU A 321 17.78 0.35 -10.90
CA GLU A 321 18.81 1.01 -10.08
C GLU A 321 18.30 2.30 -9.40
N PHE A 322 17.59 2.17 -8.28
CA PHE A 322 17.41 3.30 -7.37
C PHE A 322 18.76 3.65 -6.73
N LYS A 323 19.30 4.84 -7.02
CA LYS A 323 20.44 5.39 -6.28
C LYS A 323 19.98 5.71 -4.85
N ARG A 324 20.62 5.10 -3.85
CA ARG A 324 20.30 5.32 -2.43
C ARG A 324 21.04 6.52 -1.89
N TYR A 325 20.29 7.42 -1.30
CA TYR A 325 20.79 8.41 -0.35
C TYR A 325 20.06 8.15 0.96
N MET A 326 20.77 7.68 1.98
CA MET A 326 20.29 7.71 3.36
C MET A 326 20.78 9.04 3.93
N LEU A 327 19.84 9.89 4.34
CA LEU A 327 20.12 11.10 5.10
C LEU A 327 19.96 10.81 6.59
#